data_AF-A0AAU1Q3B8-F1
#
_entry.id   AF-A0AAU1Q3B8-F1
#
_cell.length_a   1.000
_cell.length_b   1.000
_cell.length_c   1.000
_cell.angle_alpha   90.00
_cell.angle_beta   90.00
_cell.angle_gamma   90.00
#
_symmetry.space_group_name_H-M   'P 1'
#
loop_
_entity.id
_entity.type
_entity.pdbx_description
1 polymer ?
#
loop_
_entity_poly.entity_id
_entity_poly.type
_entity_poly.pdbx_seq_one_letter_code
_entity_poly.pdbx_strand_id
1 'polypeptide(L)'
;MLLIHFNHDSMREPSERQVADLGSVIEWKLRYIYFEADVTFAADGFDVEKFQVPVLDFMYCLLLSARAIREGENGCVSFTESDVVIDFVRDGSDLKILRSWDPAPGHCGTDEFIATVGQFTADGLEFITGKYPAFRKNPTFQKLTLFRSELA
;
A
#
# COMPACT_ATOMS: atom_id res chain seq x y z
N MET A 1 -17.24 -3.94 -2.85
CA MET A 1 -16.59 -2.63 -3.05
C MET A 1 -15.35 -2.58 -2.17
N LEU A 2 -14.17 -2.49 -2.76
CA LEU A 2 -12.89 -2.35 -2.07
C LEU A 2 -12.60 -0.87 -1.80
N LEU A 3 -12.14 -0.56 -0.60
CA LEU A 3 -11.68 0.76 -0.19
C LEU A 3 -10.29 0.64 0.43
N ILE A 4 -9.34 1.42 -0.10
CA ILE A 4 -8.01 1.59 0.46
C ILE A 4 -7.68 3.08 0.43
N HIS A 5 -7.45 3.68 1.60
CA HIS A 5 -7.15 5.11 1.73
C HIS A 5 -6.33 5.34 3.00
N PHE A 6 -5.42 6.30 3.03
CA PHE A 6 -4.74 6.71 4.26
C PHE A 6 -5.12 8.12 4.68
N ASN A 7 -5.26 8.35 5.97
CA ASN A 7 -5.54 9.67 6.51
C ASN A 7 -4.29 10.56 6.42
N HIS A 8 -4.33 11.56 5.54
CA HIS A 8 -3.24 12.50 5.34
C HIS A 8 -2.85 13.24 6.63
N ASP A 9 -3.82 13.55 7.48
CA ASP A 9 -3.61 14.30 8.72
C ASP A 9 -2.95 13.48 9.82
N SER A 10 -3.00 12.14 9.73
CA SER A 10 -2.29 11.26 10.66
C SER A 10 -0.91 10.84 10.18
N MET A 11 -0.48 11.29 8.99
CA MET A 11 0.87 11.01 8.52
C MET A 11 1.90 11.69 9.41
N ARG A 12 2.69 10.86 10.10
CA ARG A 12 3.78 11.29 10.95
C ARG A 12 4.79 12.09 10.15
N GLU A 13 5.04 13.32 10.59
CA GLU A 13 6.01 14.19 9.93
C GLU A 13 7.43 13.67 10.15
N PRO A 14 8.23 13.51 9.09
CA PRO A 14 9.66 13.25 9.23
C PRO A 14 10.35 14.46 9.88
N SER A 15 11.33 14.20 10.73
CA SER A 15 12.21 15.23 11.28
C SER A 15 12.96 16.00 10.19
N GLU A 16 13.48 17.20 10.50
CA GLU A 16 14.25 18.01 9.55
C GLU A 16 15.42 17.24 8.91
N ARG A 17 16.13 16.44 9.72
CA ARG A 17 17.21 15.58 9.23
C ARG A 17 16.69 14.53 8.24
N GLN A 18 15.57 13.88 8.57
CA GLN A 18 14.94 12.91 7.68
C GLN A 18 14.51 13.56 6.37
N VAL A 19 13.93 14.76 6.41
CA VAL A 19 13.55 15.53 5.22
C VAL A 19 14.76 15.85 4.34
N ALA A 20 15.88 16.27 4.93
CA ALA A 20 17.11 16.56 4.20
C ALA A 20 17.67 15.33 3.47
N ASP A 21 17.52 14.15 4.05
CA ASP A 21 18.03 12.88 3.51
C ASP A 21 17.07 12.20 2.50
N LEU A 22 15.82 12.69 2.34
CA LEU A 22 14.77 12.00 1.55
C LEU A 22 15.18 11.64 0.12
N GLY A 23 16.03 12.45 -0.52
CA GLY A 23 16.46 12.21 -1.90
C GLY A 23 17.49 11.08 -2.06
N SER A 24 18.15 10.65 -0.98
CA SER A 24 19.28 9.71 -1.03
C SER A 24 19.20 8.58 -0.01
N VAL A 25 18.26 8.65 0.94
CA VAL A 25 18.04 7.62 1.94
C VAL A 25 17.68 6.28 1.26
N ILE A 26 18.21 5.20 1.81
CA ILE A 26 18.01 3.84 1.31
C ILE A 26 16.58 3.34 1.51
N GLU A 27 16.13 2.47 0.60
CA GLU A 27 14.73 2.01 0.50
C GLU A 27 14.17 1.45 1.81
N TRP A 28 14.90 0.60 2.54
CA TRP A 28 14.36 0.00 3.76
C TRP A 28 14.02 1.05 4.83
N LYS A 29 14.79 2.14 4.91
CA LYS A 29 14.47 3.22 5.84
C LYS A 29 13.18 3.92 5.41
N LEU A 30 13.03 4.20 4.12
CA LEU A 30 11.80 4.80 3.59
C LEU A 30 10.58 3.93 3.85
N ARG A 31 10.73 2.61 3.66
CA ARG A 31 9.66 1.65 3.89
C ARG A 31 9.26 1.57 5.35
N TYR A 32 10.19 1.61 6.31
CA TYR A 32 9.84 1.28 7.70
C TYR A 32 9.89 2.45 8.71
N ILE A 33 10.56 3.56 8.38
CA ILE A 33 10.81 4.66 9.33
C ILE A 33 10.09 5.95 8.94
N TYR A 34 9.63 6.05 7.69
CA TYR A 34 9.04 7.28 7.14
C TYR A 34 7.56 7.07 6.84
N PHE A 35 6.80 8.16 6.90
CA PHE A 35 5.42 8.25 6.41
C PHE A 35 4.47 7.20 7.00
N GLU A 36 4.62 6.94 8.29
CA GLU A 36 3.64 6.18 9.05
C GLU A 36 2.32 6.97 9.15
N ALA A 37 1.20 6.35 8.79
CA ALA A 37 -0.13 6.97 8.82
C ALA A 37 -1.22 5.93 9.10
N ASP A 38 -2.42 6.39 9.45
CA ASP A 38 -3.58 5.50 9.54
C ASP A 38 -4.09 5.17 8.14
N VAL A 39 -4.15 3.89 7.82
CA VAL A 39 -4.80 3.34 6.64
C VAL A 39 -6.18 2.83 7.01
N THR A 40 -7.16 3.13 6.17
CA THR A 40 -8.50 2.58 6.17
C THR A 40 -8.59 1.51 5.09
N PHE A 41 -9.10 0.34 5.46
CA PHE A 41 -9.26 -0.81 4.58
C PHE A 41 -10.67 -1.39 4.74
N ALA A 42 -11.38 -1.61 3.64
CA ALA A 42 -12.71 -2.23 3.66
C ALA A 42 -12.96 -3.01 2.38
N ALA A 43 -13.75 -4.07 2.44
CA ALA A 43 -14.23 -4.78 1.26
C ALA A 43 -15.64 -5.33 1.49
N ASP A 44 -16.25 -5.90 0.46
CA ASP A 44 -17.55 -6.57 0.66
C ASP A 44 -17.35 -7.81 1.55
N GLY A 45 -18.10 -7.92 2.64
CA GLY A 45 -17.98 -9.04 3.59
C GLY A 45 -17.26 -8.73 4.90
N PHE A 46 -16.65 -7.55 5.06
CA PHE A 46 -16.19 -7.09 6.38
C PHE A 46 -16.30 -5.56 6.56
N ASP A 47 -16.42 -5.13 7.82
CA ASP A 47 -16.55 -3.71 8.19
C ASP A 47 -15.27 -2.91 7.97
N VAL A 48 -15.38 -1.58 7.95
CA VAL A 48 -14.23 -0.70 7.79
C VAL A 48 -13.20 -0.92 8.91
N GLU A 49 -11.99 -1.31 8.55
CA GLU A 49 -10.86 -1.46 9.44
C GLU A 49 -9.90 -0.28 9.34
N LYS A 50 -9.17 -0.02 10.43
CA LYS A 50 -8.13 0.99 10.51
C LYS A 50 -6.89 0.43 11.15
N PHE A 51 -5.73 0.68 10.55
CA PHE A 51 -4.45 0.29 11.09
C PHE A 51 -3.39 1.33 10.75
N GLN A 52 -2.45 1.54 11.68
CA GLN A 52 -1.33 2.44 11.48
C GLN A 52 -0.18 1.68 10.82
N VAL A 53 0.28 2.15 9.66
CA VAL A 53 1.36 1.50 8.91
C VAL A 53 2.27 2.49 8.22
N PRO A 54 3.54 2.11 7.93
CA PRO A 54 4.36 2.82 6.98
C PRO A 54 3.73 2.78 5.59
N VAL A 55 3.26 3.94 5.09
CA VAL A 55 2.47 4.01 3.86
C VAL A 55 3.25 3.50 2.64
N LEU A 56 4.56 3.77 2.57
CA LEU A 56 5.39 3.29 1.46
C LEU A 56 5.54 1.77 1.46
N ASP A 57 5.67 1.13 2.63
CA ASP A 57 5.72 -0.33 2.71
C ASP A 57 4.40 -0.96 2.27
N PHE A 58 3.29 -0.39 2.75
CA PHE A 58 1.96 -0.85 2.38
C PHE A 58 1.69 -0.73 0.87
N MET A 59 2.10 0.39 0.24
CA MET A 59 2.08 0.54 -1.23
C MET A 59 2.91 -0.55 -1.92
N TYR A 60 4.13 -0.82 -1.45
CA TYR A 60 4.98 -1.87 -2.02
C TYR A 60 4.28 -3.22 -2.00
N CYS A 61 3.77 -3.63 -0.85
CA CYS A 61 3.10 -4.92 -0.68
C CYS A 61 1.84 -5.03 -1.55
N LEU A 62 1.04 -3.96 -1.65
CA LEU A 62 -0.14 -3.94 -2.52
C LEU A 62 0.23 -4.00 -4.01
N LEU A 63 1.23 -3.26 -4.46
CA LEU A 63 1.69 -3.29 -5.86
C LEU A 63 2.24 -4.67 -6.24
N LEU A 64 3.03 -5.29 -5.36
CA LEU A 64 3.53 -6.65 -5.56
C LEU A 64 2.38 -7.67 -5.58
N SER A 65 1.39 -7.50 -4.70
CA SER A 65 0.17 -8.33 -4.70
C SER A 65 -0.62 -8.19 -5.99
N ALA A 66 -0.82 -6.96 -6.48
CA ALA A 66 -1.53 -6.70 -7.74
C ALA A 66 -0.80 -7.32 -8.93
N ARG A 67 0.54 -7.26 -8.94
CA ARG A 67 1.35 -7.92 -9.95
C ARG A 67 1.20 -9.45 -9.90
N ALA A 68 1.36 -10.06 -8.73
CA ALA A 68 1.20 -11.50 -8.55
C ALA A 68 -0.18 -11.97 -9.02
N ILE A 69 -1.23 -11.24 -8.64
CA ILE A 69 -2.59 -11.50 -9.09
C ILE A 69 -2.70 -11.41 -10.60
N ARG A 70 -2.16 -10.37 -11.27
CA ARG A 70 -2.14 -10.29 -12.75
C ARG A 70 -1.45 -11.49 -13.38
N GLU A 71 -0.38 -11.99 -12.76
CA GLU A 71 0.40 -13.15 -13.22
C GLU A 71 -0.28 -14.51 -12.93
N GLY A 72 -1.44 -14.51 -12.25
CA GLY A 72 -2.20 -15.73 -11.96
C GLY A 72 -1.93 -16.31 -10.57
N GLU A 73 -1.13 -15.63 -9.76
CA GLU A 73 -0.74 -16.03 -8.40
C GLU A 73 -1.63 -15.35 -7.34
N ASN A 74 -1.37 -15.66 -6.06
CA ASN A 74 -2.02 -15.00 -4.93
C ASN A 74 -1.23 -13.75 -4.50
N GLY A 75 -1.94 -12.73 -4.03
CA GLY A 75 -1.33 -11.56 -3.40
C GLY A 75 -1.23 -11.72 -1.88
N CYS A 76 -0.31 -10.99 -1.26
CA CYS A 76 -0.15 -10.96 0.19
C CYS A 76 0.42 -9.61 0.64
N VAL A 77 -0.21 -9.02 1.66
CA VAL A 77 0.34 -7.89 2.42
C VAL A 77 0.74 -8.39 3.79
N SER A 78 2.05 -8.34 4.08
CA SER A 78 2.61 -8.62 5.40
C SER A 78 2.94 -7.30 6.11
N PHE A 79 2.62 -7.22 7.41
CA PHE A 79 2.91 -6.04 8.21
C PHE A 79 4.23 -6.26 8.97
N THR A 80 5.21 -5.41 8.74
CA THR A 80 6.59 -5.65 9.23
C THR A 80 6.69 -5.77 10.76
N GLU A 81 5.78 -5.15 11.50
CA GLU A 81 5.78 -5.15 12.97
C GLU A 81 4.92 -6.27 13.60
N SER A 82 4.32 -7.17 12.80
CA SER A 82 3.47 -8.24 13.34
C SER A 82 3.32 -9.43 12.39
N ASP A 83 3.03 -10.62 12.92
CA ASP A 83 2.77 -11.83 12.11
C ASP A 83 1.42 -11.81 11.38
N VAL A 84 0.76 -10.65 11.31
CA VAL A 84 -0.54 -10.52 10.65
C VAL A 84 -0.36 -10.31 9.15
N VAL A 85 -1.30 -10.84 8.37
CA VAL A 85 -1.28 -10.74 6.90
C VAL A 85 -2.67 -10.52 6.34
N ILE A 86 -2.73 -9.89 5.18
CA ILE A 86 -3.92 -9.85 4.31
C ILE A 86 -3.57 -10.61 3.03
N ASP A 87 -4.21 -11.76 2.82
CA ASP A 87 -4.06 -12.55 1.61
C ASP A 87 -5.16 -12.22 0.60
N PHE A 88 -4.78 -12.18 -0.67
CA PHE A 88 -5.68 -11.99 -1.80
C PHE A 88 -5.64 -13.24 -2.67
N VAL A 89 -6.67 -14.07 -2.55
CA VAL A 89 -6.76 -15.38 -3.19
C VAL A 89 -7.78 -15.31 -4.32
N ARG A 90 -7.42 -15.83 -5.49
CA ARG A 90 -8.34 -15.89 -6.64
C ARG A 90 -9.56 -16.76 -6.33
N ASP A 91 -10.73 -16.24 -6.66
CA ASP A 91 -12.02 -16.94 -6.61
C ASP A 91 -12.80 -16.63 -7.89
N GLY A 92 -12.48 -17.36 -8.97
CA GLY A 92 -13.03 -17.08 -10.29
C GLY A 92 -12.54 -15.75 -10.88
N SER A 93 -13.46 -14.83 -11.19
CA SER A 93 -13.17 -13.46 -11.61
C SER A 93 -12.83 -12.53 -10.45
N ASP A 94 -13.13 -12.97 -9.23
CA ASP A 94 -13.08 -12.15 -8.04
C ASP A 94 -11.89 -12.58 -7.17
N LEU A 95 -11.65 -11.80 -6.13
CA LEU A 95 -10.64 -12.06 -5.12
C LEU A 95 -11.34 -12.23 -3.77
N LYS A 96 -10.98 -13.31 -3.09
CA LYS A 96 -11.25 -13.50 -1.68
C LYS A 96 -10.13 -12.86 -0.87
N ILE A 97 -10.50 -12.00 0.06
CA ILE A 97 -9.60 -11.29 0.96
C ILE A 97 -9.65 -11.97 2.32
N LEU A 98 -8.52 -12.50 2.77
CA LEU A 98 -8.40 -13.21 4.04
C LEU A 98 -7.50 -12.42 4.98
N ARG A 99 -8.04 -12.05 6.13
CA ARG A 99 -7.29 -11.36 7.19
C ARG A 99 -6.89 -12.40 8.22
N SER A 100 -5.61 -12.51 8.58
CA SER A 100 -5.16 -13.59 9.48
C SER A 100 -5.75 -13.49 10.90
N TRP A 101 -6.31 -12.35 11.28
CA TRP A 101 -6.93 -12.08 12.58
C TRP A 101 -8.46 -12.23 12.60
N ASP A 102 -9.11 -12.31 11.44
CA ASP A 102 -10.57 -12.40 11.35
C ASP A 102 -10.98 -13.44 10.28
N PRO A 103 -11.67 -14.52 10.67
CA PRO A 103 -12.07 -15.56 9.74
C PRO A 103 -13.12 -15.13 8.71
N ALA A 104 -13.78 -13.97 8.88
CA ALA A 104 -14.75 -13.47 7.92
C ALA A 104 -14.05 -13.01 6.62
N PRO A 105 -14.34 -13.64 5.46
CA PRO A 105 -13.69 -13.27 4.22
C PRO A 105 -14.32 -12.00 3.63
N GLY A 106 -13.47 -11.15 3.08
CA GLY A 106 -13.89 -10.09 2.17
C GLY A 106 -13.84 -10.52 0.72
N HIS A 107 -14.48 -9.74 -0.16
CA HIS A 107 -14.49 -9.98 -1.60
C HIS A 107 -14.40 -8.66 -2.37
N CYS A 108 -13.73 -8.72 -3.52
CA CYS A 108 -13.70 -7.64 -4.51
C CYS A 108 -13.42 -8.22 -5.90
N GLY A 109 -13.72 -7.46 -6.95
CA GLY A 109 -13.34 -7.88 -8.31
C GLY A 109 -11.82 -7.81 -8.50
N THR A 110 -11.25 -8.66 -9.37
CA THR A 110 -9.80 -8.59 -9.69
C THR A 110 -9.41 -7.22 -10.27
N ASP A 111 -10.20 -6.72 -11.24
CA ASP A 111 -9.96 -5.41 -11.87
C ASP A 111 -10.16 -4.25 -10.88
N GLU A 112 -11.15 -4.40 -9.98
CA GLU A 112 -11.39 -3.44 -8.90
C GLU A 112 -10.19 -3.35 -7.96
N PHE A 113 -9.60 -4.49 -7.58
CA PHE A 113 -8.40 -4.51 -6.75
C PHE A 113 -7.23 -3.81 -7.42
N ILE A 114 -6.93 -4.15 -8.68
CA ILE A 114 -5.81 -3.56 -9.42
C ILE A 114 -6.00 -2.03 -9.56
N ALA A 115 -7.20 -1.59 -9.93
CA ALA A 115 -7.53 -0.17 -10.05
C ALA A 115 -7.39 0.56 -8.71
N THR A 116 -7.91 -0.02 -7.63
CA THR A 116 -7.86 0.57 -6.27
C THR A 116 -6.42 0.68 -5.77
N VAL A 117 -5.59 -0.34 -5.98
CA VAL A 117 -4.16 -0.33 -5.63
C VAL A 117 -3.40 0.74 -6.43
N GLY A 118 -3.69 0.82 -7.73
CA GLY A 118 -3.11 1.85 -8.60
C GLY A 118 -3.45 3.26 -8.14
N GLN A 119 -4.71 3.51 -7.81
CA GLN A 119 -5.20 4.79 -7.31
C GLN A 119 -4.62 5.15 -5.94
N PHE A 120 -4.68 4.25 -4.97
CA PHE A 120 -4.10 4.44 -3.63
C PHE A 120 -2.61 4.81 -3.70
N THR A 121 -1.86 4.10 -4.55
CA THR A 121 -0.43 4.39 -4.77
C THR A 121 -0.25 5.76 -5.41
N ALA A 122 -1.07 6.12 -6.39
CA ALA A 122 -0.98 7.42 -7.04
C ALA A 122 -1.23 8.58 -6.08
N ASP A 123 -2.32 8.52 -5.33
CA ASP A 123 -2.72 9.57 -4.40
C ASP A 123 -1.66 9.76 -3.30
N GLY A 124 -1.14 8.67 -2.75
CA GLY A 124 -0.13 8.78 -1.70
C GLY A 124 1.24 9.24 -2.21
N LEU A 125 1.66 8.84 -3.41
CA LEU A 125 2.88 9.39 -4.02
C LEU A 125 2.72 10.89 -4.36
N GLU A 126 1.55 11.30 -4.83
CA GLU A 126 1.24 12.71 -5.07
C GLU A 126 1.30 13.50 -3.77
N PHE A 127 0.62 13.04 -2.72
CA PHE A 127 0.63 13.68 -1.41
C PHE A 127 2.05 13.82 -0.84
N ILE A 128 2.81 12.71 -0.78
CA ILE A 128 4.17 12.71 -0.21
C ILE A 128 5.08 13.65 -1.01
N THR A 129 5.01 13.63 -2.35
CA THR A 129 5.88 14.51 -3.16
C THR A 129 5.42 15.95 -3.22
N GLY A 130 4.13 16.22 -2.97
CA GLY A 130 3.60 17.56 -2.76
C GLY A 130 4.16 18.19 -1.49
N LYS A 131 4.17 17.44 -0.38
CA LYS A 131 4.71 17.90 0.91
C LYS A 131 6.23 17.85 0.98
N TYR A 132 6.86 16.85 0.37
CA TYR A 132 8.30 16.59 0.41
C TYR A 132 8.88 16.38 -1.00
N PRO A 133 9.11 17.46 -1.78
CA PRO A 133 9.54 17.35 -3.18
C PRO A 133 10.87 16.62 -3.39
N ALA A 134 11.75 16.62 -2.39
CA ALA A 134 13.04 15.91 -2.43
C ALA A 134 12.88 14.40 -2.67
N PHE A 135 11.77 13.80 -2.24
CA PHE A 135 11.49 12.38 -2.43
C PHE A 135 11.42 11.98 -3.93
N ARG A 136 11.05 12.88 -4.84
CA ARG A 136 11.04 12.61 -6.30
C ARG A 136 12.40 12.22 -6.85
N LYS A 137 13.49 12.61 -6.19
CA LYS A 137 14.87 12.28 -6.59
C LYS A 137 15.28 10.88 -6.12
N ASN A 138 14.53 10.29 -5.18
CA ASN A 138 14.88 9.01 -4.60
C ASN A 138 14.56 7.85 -5.57
N PRO A 139 15.46 6.87 -5.76
CA PRO A 139 15.20 5.69 -6.58
C PRO A 139 13.94 4.91 -6.19
N THR A 140 13.57 4.92 -4.91
CA THR A 140 12.34 4.27 -4.41
C THR A 140 11.08 4.88 -5.01
N PHE A 141 11.04 6.20 -5.23
CA PHE A 141 9.91 6.87 -5.90
C PHE A 141 9.76 6.39 -7.36
N GLN A 142 10.88 6.28 -8.08
CA GLN A 142 10.89 5.79 -9.47
C GLN A 142 10.44 4.34 -9.55
N LYS A 143 10.90 3.49 -8.62
CA LYS A 143 10.52 2.08 -8.53
C LYS A 143 9.02 1.89 -8.28
N LEU A 144 8.44 2.64 -7.35
CA LEU A 144 6.99 2.61 -7.08
C LEU A 144 6.18 3.11 -8.28
N THR A 145 6.65 4.15 -8.96
CA THR A 145 6.01 4.68 -10.17
C THR A 145 6.03 3.65 -11.31
N LEU A 146 7.15 2.94 -11.48
CA LEU A 146 7.29 1.87 -12.46
C LEU A 146 6.34 0.71 -12.17
N PHE A 147 6.34 0.18 -10.93
CA PHE A 147 5.42 -0.89 -10.53
C PHE A 147 3.97 -0.51 -10.78
N ARG A 148 3.57 0.71 -10.42
CA ARG A 148 2.22 1.21 -10.70
C ARG A 148 1.93 1.26 -12.20
N SER A 149 2.87 1.70 -13.02
CA SER A 149 2.68 1.77 -14.49
C SER A 149 2.55 0.40 -15.15
N GLU A 150 3.15 -0.65 -14.55
CA GLU A 150 3.00 -2.04 -15.00
C GLU A 150 1.60 -2.60 -14.70
N LEU A 151 0.85 -1.96 -13.80
CA LEU A 151 -0.54 -2.33 -13.48
C LEU A 151 -1.58 -1.72 -14.42
N ALA A 152 -1.21 -0.69 -15.20
CA ALA A 152 -2.07 -0.08 -16.20
C ALA A 152 -2.28 -0.98 -17.44
#